data_AF-A0A3N9MPX7-F1
#
_entry.id   AF-A0A3N9MPX7-F1
#
_cell.length_a   1.000
_cell.length_b   1.000
_cell.length_c   1.000
_cell.angle_alpha   90.00
_cell.angle_beta   90.00
_cell.angle_gamma   90.00
#
_symmetry.space_group_name_H-M   'P 1'
#
loop_
_entity.id
_entity.type
_entity.pdbx_description
1 polymer ?
#
loop_
_entity_poly.entity_id
_entity_poly.type
_entity_poly.pdbx_seq_one_letter_code
_entity_poly.pdbx_strand_id
1 'polypeptide(L)'
;MSGASEWIRTIDRRFRKLETITSGFNKIAKRAGLKLRFHDLRHVHATIMLKSGIHPKIVSERLGHATVAFTLDTYTHAVPGLQDAAAKAFDRLLINA
;
A
#
# COMPACT_ATOMS: atom_id res chain seq x y z
N MET A 1 -30.50 -10.96 -1.43
CA MET A 1 -29.56 -10.98 -2.58
C MET A 1 -28.13 -10.78 -2.06
N SER A 2 -27.40 -11.84 -1.74
CA SER A 2 -25.99 -11.77 -1.33
C SER A 2 -25.32 -13.10 -1.69
N GLY A 3 -24.70 -13.16 -2.87
CA GLY A 3 -24.01 -14.36 -3.35
C GLY A 3 -22.89 -14.07 -4.35
N ALA A 4 -22.68 -12.81 -4.70
CA ALA A 4 -21.70 -12.39 -5.70
C ALA A 4 -20.34 -11.98 -5.12
N SER A 5 -20.24 -11.71 -3.81
CA SER A 5 -19.01 -11.19 -3.17
C SER A 5 -17.98 -12.25 -2.79
N GLU A 6 -18.32 -13.54 -2.87
CA GLU A 6 -17.41 -14.63 -2.44
C GLU A 6 -16.45 -15.09 -3.56
N TRP A 7 -16.77 -14.78 -4.82
CA TRP A 7 -16.06 -15.30 -5.99
C TRP A 7 -15.40 -14.20 -6.82
N ILE A 8 -14.12 -14.37 -7.12
CA ILE A 8 -13.34 -13.48 -7.97
C ILE A 8 -13.06 -14.17 -9.30
N ARG A 9 -13.21 -13.43 -10.40
CA ARG A 9 -12.82 -13.88 -11.74
C ARG A 9 -11.32 -13.68 -11.95
N THR A 10 -10.60 -14.75 -12.27
CA THR A 10 -9.15 -14.74 -12.52
C THR A 10 -8.83 -14.52 -14.01
N ILE A 11 -7.56 -14.19 -14.30
CA ILE A 11 -7.06 -13.91 -15.66
C ILE A 11 -7.23 -15.09 -16.63
N ASP A 12 -7.23 -16.31 -16.11
CA ASP A 12 -7.53 -17.56 -16.83
C ASP A 12 -9.04 -17.77 -17.08
N ARG A 13 -9.86 -16.74 -16.82
CA ARG A 13 -11.32 -16.71 -16.90
C ARG A 13 -12.05 -17.66 -15.95
N ARG A 14 -11.37 -18.25 -14.96
CA ARG A 14 -11.99 -19.08 -13.92
C ARG A 14 -12.54 -18.23 -12.79
N PHE A 15 -13.46 -18.79 -12.01
CA PHE A 15 -13.92 -18.20 -10.75
C PHE A 15 -13.23 -18.91 -9.59
N ARG A 16 -12.74 -18.15 -8.61
CA ARG A 16 -12.14 -18.68 -7.38
C ARG A 16 -12.74 -17.99 -6.17
N LYS A 17 -12.93 -18.74 -5.08
CA LYS A 17 -13.30 -18.15 -3.79
C LYS A 17 -12.21 -17.21 -3.30
N LEU A 18 -12.57 -16.08 -2.71
CA LEU A 18 -11.64 -15.10 -2.15
C LEU A 18 -10.63 -15.73 -1.18
N GLU A 19 -11.08 -16.65 -0.32
CA GLU A 19 -10.23 -17.37 0.64
C GLU A 19 -9.10 -18.17 -0.03
N THR A 20 -9.30 -18.59 -1.28
CA THR A 20 -8.30 -19.31 -2.07
C THR A 20 -7.08 -18.44 -2.34
N ILE A 21 -7.25 -17.11 -2.43
CA ILE A 21 -6.15 -16.16 -2.63
C ILE A 21 -5.28 -16.13 -1.38
N THR A 22 -5.87 -15.93 -0.20
CA THR A 22 -5.14 -15.90 1.07
C THR A 22 -4.42 -17.23 1.34
N SER A 23 -5.10 -18.36 1.14
CA SER A 23 -4.51 -19.69 1.33
C SER A 23 -3.37 -19.96 0.33
N GLY A 24 -3.57 -19.63 -0.94
CA GLY A 24 -2.55 -19.74 -1.99
C GLY A 24 -1.33 -18.88 -1.68
N PHE A 25 -1.55 -17.63 -1.25
CA PHE A 25 -0.49 -16.71 -0.85
C PHE A 25 0.32 -17.26 0.32
N ASN A 26 -0.34 -17.74 1.38
CA ASN A 26 0.35 -18.30 2.55
C ASN A 26 1.25 -19.49 2.18
N LYS A 27 0.84 -20.32 1.22
CA LYS A 27 1.67 -21.41 0.70
C LYS A 27 2.91 -20.89 -0.03
N ILE A 28 2.76 -19.84 -0.85
CA ILE A 28 3.88 -19.21 -1.57
C ILE A 28 4.85 -18.56 -0.58
N ALA A 29 4.34 -17.77 0.37
CA ALA A 29 5.15 -17.12 1.40
C ALA A 29 5.94 -18.14 2.22
N LYS A 30 5.30 -19.24 2.65
CA LYS A 30 5.96 -20.35 3.35
C LYS A 30 7.08 -20.98 2.52
N ARG A 31 6.82 -21.25 1.23
CA ARG A 31 7.84 -21.80 0.31
C ARG A 31 9.01 -20.84 0.08
N ALA A 32 8.76 -19.54 0.12
CA ALA A 32 9.79 -18.52 0.00
C ALA A 32 10.54 -18.25 1.32
N GLY A 33 10.19 -18.92 2.43
CA GLY A 33 10.77 -18.66 3.75
C GLY A 33 10.36 -17.32 4.37
N LEU A 34 9.26 -16.73 3.89
CA LEU A 34 8.79 -15.41 4.30
C LEU A 34 7.62 -15.52 5.28
N LYS A 35 7.66 -14.73 6.36
CA LYS A 35 6.57 -14.62 7.34
C LYS A 35 5.77 -13.34 7.11
N LEU A 36 4.81 -13.39 6.18
CA LEU A 36 3.85 -12.32 5.96
C LEU A 36 2.48 -12.83 5.50
N ARG A 37 1.46 -12.01 5.71
CA ARG A 37 0.06 -12.22 5.33
C ARG A 37 -0.22 -11.55 3.99
N PHE A 38 -1.29 -11.96 3.33
CA PHE A 38 -1.71 -11.35 2.07
C PHE A 38 -1.96 -9.83 2.20
N HIS A 39 -2.52 -9.38 3.33
CA HIS A 39 -2.75 -7.96 3.59
C HIS A 39 -1.46 -7.14 3.69
N ASP A 40 -0.33 -7.76 4.05
CA ASP A 40 0.93 -7.04 4.18
C ASP A 40 1.43 -6.52 2.81
N LEU A 41 0.98 -7.12 1.70
CA LEU A 41 1.19 -6.56 0.35
C LEU A 41 0.58 -5.17 0.19
N ARG A 42 -0.56 -4.90 0.82
CA ARG A 42 -1.19 -3.57 0.81
C ARG A 42 -0.36 -2.56 1.58
N HIS A 43 0.24 -2.97 2.71
CA HIS A 43 1.18 -2.13 3.45
C HIS A 43 2.43 -1.84 2.63
N VAL A 44 3.03 -2.86 1.99
CA VAL A 44 4.19 -2.69 1.10
C VAL A 44 3.88 -1.70 -0.02
N HIS A 45 2.72 -1.83 -0.68
CA HIS A 45 2.29 -0.92 -1.75
C HIS A 45 2.21 0.53 -1.27
N ALA A 46 1.57 0.78 -0.12
CA ALA A 46 1.47 2.11 0.47
C ALA A 46 2.85 2.70 0.80
N THR A 47 3.71 1.91 1.45
CA THR A 47 5.08 2.29 1.80
C THR A 47 5.90 2.67 0.57
N ILE A 48 5.84 1.88 -0.52
CA ILE A 48 6.57 2.19 -1.76
C ILE A 48 6.09 3.51 -2.37
N MET A 49 4.77 3.73 -2.45
CA MET A 49 4.22 4.98 -2.99
C MET A 49 4.68 6.20 -2.19
N LEU A 50 4.58 6.12 -0.86
CA LEU A 50 4.96 7.22 0.01
C LEU A 50 6.46 7.51 -0.03
N LYS A 51 7.31 6.46 -0.04
CA LYS A 51 8.76 6.61 -0.22
C LYS A 51 9.14 7.19 -1.59
N SER A 52 8.30 6.98 -2.60
CA SER A 52 8.49 7.57 -3.94
C SER A 52 8.03 9.03 -4.01
N GLY A 53 7.65 9.65 -2.88
CA GLY A 53 7.20 11.04 -2.82
C GLY A 53 5.75 11.24 -3.29
N ILE A 54 4.98 10.18 -3.49
CA ILE A 54 3.57 10.31 -3.88
C ILE A 54 2.78 10.90 -2.70
N HIS A 55 1.99 11.92 -3.00
CA HIS A 55 1.24 12.65 -1.98
C HIS A 55 0.29 11.73 -1.17
N PRO A 56 0.26 11.81 0.17
CA PRO A 56 -0.54 10.93 1.03
C PRO A 56 -2.04 10.89 0.69
N LYS A 57 -2.61 12.00 0.19
CA LYS A 57 -4.00 12.04 -0.31
C LYS A 57 -4.24 11.04 -1.44
N ILE A 58 -3.33 10.98 -2.42
CA ILE A 58 -3.42 10.07 -3.57
C ILE A 58 -3.29 8.62 -3.08
N VAL A 59 -2.35 8.36 -2.16
CA VAL A 59 -2.17 7.04 -1.56
C VAL A 59 -3.45 6.62 -0.81
N SER A 60 -4.03 7.51 0.00
CA SER A 60 -5.26 7.28 0.74
C SER A 60 -6.44 6.93 -0.16
N GLU A 61 -6.65 7.69 -1.23
CA GLU A 61 -7.72 7.45 -2.20
C GLU A 61 -7.54 6.14 -2.95
N ARG A 62 -6.32 5.85 -3.40
CA ARG A 62 -5.98 4.60 -4.09
C ARG A 62 -6.20 3.38 -3.20
N LEU A 63 -5.97 3.52 -1.91
CA LEU A 63 -6.22 2.49 -0.91
C LEU A 63 -7.70 2.44 -0.51
N GLY A 64 -8.49 3.48 -0.73
CA GLY A 64 -9.87 3.57 -0.28
C GLY A 64 -9.98 3.79 1.24
N HIS A 65 -9.03 4.51 1.84
CA HIS A 65 -9.13 4.91 3.25
C HIS A 65 -10.10 6.07 3.41
N ALA A 66 -10.91 6.04 4.48
CA ALA A 66 -11.91 7.06 4.76
C ALA A 66 -11.30 8.45 4.99
N THR A 67 -10.08 8.51 5.54
CA THR A 67 -9.38 9.76 5.79
C THR A 67 -7.90 9.65 5.42
N VAL A 68 -7.30 10.79 5.03
CA VAL A 68 -5.85 10.88 4.83
C VAL A 68 -5.10 10.70 6.14
N ALA A 69 -5.67 11.17 7.25
CA ALA A 69 -5.12 11.00 8.59
C ALA A 69 -4.84 9.52 8.88
N PHE A 70 -5.80 8.61 8.60
CA PHE A 70 -5.57 7.18 8.77
C PHE A 70 -4.36 6.66 7.98
N THR A 71 -4.16 7.14 6.75
CA THR A 71 -3.00 6.78 5.92
C THR A 71 -1.71 7.29 6.55
N LEU A 72 -1.68 8.56 6.97
CA LEU A 72 -0.52 9.16 7.61
C LEU A 72 -0.20 8.46 8.93
N ASP A 73 -1.17 8.27 9.82
CA ASP A 73 -0.97 7.59 11.10
C ASP A 73 -0.42 6.17 10.90
N THR A 74 -0.95 5.45 9.91
CA THR A 74 -0.50 4.08 9.60
C THR A 74 0.92 4.04 9.05
N TYR A 75 1.33 5.02 8.22
CA TYR A 75 2.58 4.94 7.44
C TYR A 75 3.60 6.04 7.73
N THR A 76 3.41 6.87 8.75
CA THR A 76 4.32 7.99 9.09
C THR A 76 5.76 7.51 9.27
N HIS A 77 5.96 6.36 9.90
CA HIS A 77 7.28 5.76 10.11
C HIS A 77 7.98 5.32 8.81
N ALA A 78 7.24 5.14 7.72
CA ALA A 78 7.77 4.68 6.44
C ALA A 78 8.41 5.81 5.63
N VAL A 79 8.22 7.07 6.02
CA VAL A 79 8.73 8.25 5.31
C VAL A 79 9.56 9.17 6.23
N PRO A 80 10.64 8.65 6.83
CA PRO A 80 11.57 9.49 7.58
C PRO A 80 12.23 10.52 6.65
N GLY A 81 12.53 11.70 7.17
CA GLY A 81 13.26 12.75 6.42
C GLY A 81 12.40 13.59 5.46
N LEU A 82 11.07 13.47 5.48
CA LEU A 82 10.17 14.38 4.75
C LEU A 82 10.40 15.85 5.12
N GLN A 83 10.61 16.13 6.41
CA GLN A 83 10.93 17.47 6.90
C GLN A 83 12.29 17.95 6.40
N ASP A 84 13.32 17.10 6.43
CA ASP A 84 14.65 17.44 5.91
C ASP A 84 14.61 17.70 4.40
N ALA A 85 13.85 16.89 3.65
CA ALA A 85 13.66 17.08 2.22
C ALA A 85 12.93 18.38 1.91
N ALA A 86 11.88 18.72 2.68
CA ALA A 86 11.15 19.97 2.55
C ALA A 86 12.04 21.18 2.87
N ALA A 87 12.81 21.12 3.95
CA ALA A 87 13.77 22.16 4.32
C ALA A 87 14.84 22.38 3.23
N LYS A 88 15.44 21.30 2.71
CA LYS A 88 16.42 21.36 1.61
C LYS A 88 15.83 21.86 0.30
N ALA A 89 14.54 21.62 0.04
CA ALA A 89 13.86 22.13 -1.14
C ALA A 89 13.61 23.63 -1.00
N PHE A 90 13.16 24.08 0.18
CA PHE A 90 12.97 25.49 0.49
C PHE A 90 14.30 26.28 0.41
N ASP A 91 15.37 25.76 1.01
CA ASP A 91 16.70 26.38 0.98
C ASP A 91 17.21 26.55 -0.46
N ARG A 92 17.03 25.53 -1.31
CA ARG A 92 17.36 25.62 -2.74
C ARG A 92 16.57 26.67 -3.51
N LEU A 93 15.32 26.91 -3.14
CA LEU A 93 14.48 27.93 -3.76
C LEU A 93 14.88 29.34 -3.31
N LEU A 94 15.36 29.50 -2.08
CA LEU A 94 15.83 30.80 -1.57
C LEU A 94 17.24 31.17 -2.06
N ILE A 95 18.15 30.21 -2.17
CA ILE A 95 19.55 30.46 -2.57
C ILE A 95 19.71 30.68 -4.09
N ASN A 96 18.76 30.20 -4.89
CA ASN A 96 18.75 30.39 -6.36
C ASN A 96 17.74 31.44 -6.85
N ALA A 97 17.19 32.27 -5.95
CA ALA A 97 16.32 33.41 -6.28
C ALA A 97 17.11 34.72 -6.16
#